data_AF-A0AAC8XUW9-F1
#
_entry.id   AF-A0AAC8XUW9-F1
#
_cell.length_a   1.000
_cell.length_b   1.000
_cell.length_c   1.000
_cell.angle_alpha   90.00
_cell.angle_beta   90.00
_cell.angle_gamma   90.00
#
_symmetry.space_group_name_H-M   'P 1'
#
loop_
_entity.id
_entity.type
_entity.pdbx_description
1 polymer ?
#
loop_
_entity_poly.entity_id
_entity_poly.type
_entity_poly.pdbx_seq_one_letter_code
_entity_poly.pdbx_strand_id
1 'polypeptide(L)'
;MSTLSIFLLIGFITVIALGASYLDAKFQWRLNDWMSGTCSNPFIASKATQQQQLIEKKDKQIAALVERVETLEAIVTQPAYELNQKINALR
;
A
#
# COMPACT_ATOMS: atom_id res chain seq x y z
N MET A 1 -42.48 5.60 31.78
CA MET A 1 -41.24 4.82 31.55
C MET A 1 -40.33 5.03 32.75
N SER A 2 -39.87 3.96 33.41
CA SER A 2 -38.90 4.10 34.52
C SER A 2 -37.54 4.55 33.98
N THR A 3 -36.77 5.30 34.76
CA THR A 3 -35.41 5.75 34.39
C THR A 3 -34.51 4.56 34.02
N LEU A 4 -34.64 3.45 34.75
CA LEU A 4 -33.97 2.18 34.47
C LEU A 4 -34.29 1.64 33.06
N SER A 5 -35.55 1.76 32.62
CA SER A 5 -35.97 1.32 31.28
C SER A 5 -35.33 2.18 30.19
N ILE A 6 -35.14 3.47 30.44
CA ILE A 6 -34.48 4.40 29.50
C ILE A 6 -32.99 4.06 29.39
N PHE A 7 -32.30 3.82 30.50
CA PHE A 7 -30.89 3.41 30.49
C PHE A 7 -30.66 2.08 29.77
N LEU A 8 -31.53 1.09 30.00
CA LEU A 8 -31.45 -0.19 29.30
C LEU A 8 -31.68 -0.03 27.79
N LEU A 9 -32.63 0.82 27.39
CA LEU A 9 -32.92 1.07 25.99
C LEU A 9 -31.75 1.77 25.27
N ILE A 10 -31.15 2.79 25.91
CA ILE A 10 -29.96 3.47 25.37
C ILE A 10 -28.79 2.49 25.27
N GLY A 11 -28.55 1.69 26.31
CA GLY A 11 -27.48 0.67 26.31
C GLY A 11 -27.66 -0.38 25.21
N PHE A 12 -28.89 -0.78 24.93
CA PHE A 12 -29.18 -1.72 23.84
C PHE A 12 -28.89 -1.10 22.47
N ILE A 13 -29.32 0.15 22.25
CA ILE A 13 -29.08 0.88 21.00
C ILE A 13 -27.58 1.08 20.77
N THR A 14 -26.81 1.42 21.81
CA THR A 14 -25.36 1.63 21.67
C THR A 14 -24.65 0.33 21.29
N VAL A 15 -25.01 -0.81 21.88
CA VAL A 15 -24.44 -2.11 21.52
C VAL A 15 -24.72 -2.46 20.05
N ILE A 16 -25.95 -2.23 19.57
CA ILE A 16 -26.30 -2.45 18.16
C ILE A 16 -25.51 -1.51 17.24
N ALA A 17 -25.40 -0.23 17.60
CA ALA A 17 -24.68 0.76 16.80
C ALA A 17 -23.18 0.44 16.71
N LEU A 18 -22.56 -0.01 17.81
CA LEU A 18 -21.18 -0.48 17.81
C LEU A 18 -21.01 -1.75 16.98
N GLY A 19 -21.92 -2.72 17.10
CA GLY A 19 -21.89 -3.95 16.32
C GLY A 19 -22.03 -3.69 14.81
N ALA A 20 -22.95 -2.81 14.43
CA ALA A 20 -23.13 -2.38 13.05
C ALA A 20 -21.89 -1.67 12.51
N SER A 21 -21.31 -0.74 13.27
CA SER A 21 -20.07 -0.05 12.90
C SER A 21 -18.88 -1.01 12.76
N TYR A 22 -18.77 -2.01 13.63
CA TYR A 22 -17.73 -3.03 13.55
C TYR A 22 -17.88 -3.90 12.29
N LEU A 23 -19.11 -4.33 11.97
CA LEU A 23 -19.39 -5.10 10.75
C LEU A 23 -19.16 -4.28 9.49
N ASP A 24 -19.58 -3.00 9.50
CA ASP A 24 -19.36 -2.04 8.42
C ASP A 24 -17.87 -1.87 8.12
N ALA A 25 -17.04 -1.76 9.17
CA ALA A 25 -15.58 -1.68 9.04
C ALA A 25 -14.95 -3.01 8.59
N LYS A 26 -15.40 -4.15 9.14
CA LYS A 26 -14.85 -5.47 8.81
C LYS A 26 -15.11 -5.88 7.37
N PHE A 27 -16.33 -5.64 6.89
CA PHE A 27 -16.75 -6.01 5.54
C PHE A 27 -16.66 -4.85 4.54
N GLN A 28 -16.19 -3.67 4.97
CA GLN A 28 -16.02 -2.49 4.14
C GLN A 28 -17.32 -2.08 3.43
N TRP A 29 -18.47 -2.18 4.12
CA TRP A 29 -19.77 -1.80 3.56
C TRP A 29 -19.92 -0.27 3.43
N ARG A 30 -19.19 0.49 4.24
CA ARG A 30 -19.13 1.97 4.24
C ARG A 30 -20.52 2.62 4.37
N LEU A 31 -21.44 1.97 5.05
CA LEU A 31 -22.78 2.49 5.36
C LEU A 31 -22.69 3.73 6.24
N ASN A 32 -21.74 3.77 7.17
CA ASN A 32 -21.53 4.94 8.03
C ASN A 32 -21.04 6.16 7.23
N ASP A 33 -20.18 5.94 6.24
CA ASP A 33 -19.75 6.98 5.30
C ASP A 33 -20.93 7.50 4.47
N TRP A 34 -21.83 6.61 4.03
CA TRP A 34 -23.01 6.98 3.26
C TRP A 34 -24.02 7.78 4.10
N MET A 35 -24.29 7.34 5.34
CA MET A 35 -25.17 8.04 6.29
C MET A 35 -24.65 9.43 6.68
N SER A 36 -23.32 9.61 6.69
CA SER A 36 -22.68 10.92 6.94
C SER A 36 -22.62 11.81 5.70
N GLY A 37 -23.18 11.39 4.57
CA GLY A 37 -23.20 12.15 3.32
C GLY A 37 -21.85 12.16 2.60
N THR A 38 -20.91 11.32 3.00
CA THR A 38 -19.62 11.18 2.31
C THR A 38 -19.75 10.14 1.19
N CYS A 39 -19.55 10.57 -0.06
CA CYS A 39 -19.54 9.67 -1.22
C CYS A 39 -18.19 8.96 -1.28
N SER A 40 -18.15 7.81 -0.65
CA SER A 40 -16.91 7.10 -0.34
C SER A 40 -16.90 5.78 -1.11
N ASN A 41 -16.10 5.71 -2.19
CA ASN A 41 -16.15 4.59 -3.13
C ASN A 41 -15.72 3.27 -2.47
N PRO A 42 -16.61 2.25 -2.38
CA PRO A 42 -16.34 1.00 -1.69
C PRO A 42 -15.28 0.13 -2.38
N PHE A 43 -14.95 0.40 -3.64
CA PHE A 43 -13.98 -0.37 -4.43
C PHE A 43 -12.56 0.21 -4.45
N ILE A 44 -12.34 1.41 -3.88
CA ILE A 44 -11.02 2.07 -3.94
C ILE A 44 -10.11 1.60 -2.82
N ALA A 45 -10.62 1.35 -1.61
CA ALA A 45 -9.78 0.98 -0.46
C ALA A 45 -9.07 -0.37 -0.65
N SER A 46 -9.77 -1.38 -1.18
CA SER A 46 -9.17 -2.70 -1.48
C SER A 46 -8.16 -2.63 -2.62
N LYS A 47 -8.42 -1.79 -3.63
CA LYS A 47 -7.53 -1.57 -4.77
C LYS A 47 -6.32 -0.74 -4.39
N ALA A 48 -6.45 0.25 -3.51
CA ALA A 48 -5.36 1.11 -3.06
C ALA A 48 -4.28 0.29 -2.32
N THR A 49 -4.69 -0.61 -1.42
CA THR A 49 -3.76 -1.50 -0.72
C THR A 49 -3.06 -2.47 -1.68
N GLN A 50 -3.79 -3.07 -2.61
CA GLN A 50 -3.20 -3.93 -3.64
C GLN A 50 -2.25 -3.17 -4.57
N GLN A 51 -2.60 -1.94 -4.93
CA GLN A 51 -1.78 -1.07 -5.77
C GLN A 51 -0.51 -0.64 -5.05
N GLN A 52 -0.58 -0.33 -3.76
CA GLN A 52 0.59 -0.03 -2.94
C GLN A 52 1.55 -1.21 -2.85
N GLN A 53 1.02 -2.43 -2.66
CA GLN A 53 1.83 -3.67 -2.66
C GLN A 53 2.49 -3.93 -4.02
N LEU A 54 1.77 -3.67 -5.12
CA LEU A 54 2.31 -3.78 -6.47
C LEU A 54 3.42 -2.76 -6.72
N ILE A 55 3.25 -1.51 -6.27
CA ILE A 55 4.28 -0.46 -6.36
C ILE A 55 5.52 -0.88 -5.59
N GLU A 56 5.39 -1.31 -4.34
CA GLU A 56 6.52 -1.73 -3.51
C GLU A 56 7.29 -2.92 -4.13
N LYS A 57 6.56 -3.87 -4.74
CA LYS A 57 7.18 -4.98 -5.47
C LYS A 57 7.96 -4.48 -6.69
N LYS A 58 7.43 -3.52 -7.44
CA LYS A 58 8.10 -2.95 -8.61
C LYS A 58 9.33 -2.13 -8.19
N ASP A 59 9.26 -1.38 -7.11
CA ASP A 59 10.38 -0.61 -6.59
C ASP A 59 11.54 -1.51 -6.15
N LYS A 60 11.24 -2.63 -5.48
CA LYS A 60 12.24 -3.67 -5.15
C LYS A 60 12.90 -4.27 -6.39
N GLN A 61 12.12 -4.53 -7.45
CA GLN A 61 12.66 -5.03 -8.71
C GLN A 61 13.54 -3.98 -9.39
N ILE A 62 13.12 -2.72 -9.42
CA ILE A 62 13.89 -1.62 -10.01
C ILE A 62 15.23 -1.47 -9.28
N ALA A 63 15.24 -1.47 -7.94
CA ALA A 63 16.47 -1.38 -7.16
C ALA A 63 17.46 -2.53 -7.48
N ALA A 64 16.97 -3.77 -7.54
CA ALA A 64 17.80 -4.93 -7.89
C ALA A 64 18.31 -4.89 -9.34
N LEU A 65 17.52 -4.34 -10.28
CA LEU A 65 17.96 -4.16 -11.66
C LEU A 65 19.03 -3.07 -11.76
N VAL A 66 18.88 -1.97 -11.04
CA VAL A 66 19.86 -0.87 -11.02
C VAL A 66 21.22 -1.35 -10.53
N GLU A 67 21.27 -2.12 -9.43
CA GLU A 67 22.52 -2.71 -8.91
C GLU A 67 23.19 -3.64 -9.94
N ARG A 68 22.40 -4.45 -10.65
CA ARG A 68 22.92 -5.30 -11.73
C ARG A 68 23.45 -4.52 -12.92
N VAL A 69 22.80 -3.41 -13.28
CA VAL A 69 23.29 -2.55 -14.36
C VAL A 69 24.61 -1.90 -13.95
N GLU A 70 24.70 -1.37 -12.74
CA GLU A 70 25.94 -0.76 -12.23
C GLU A 70 27.12 -1.74 -12.23
N THR A 71 26.90 -2.98 -11.78
CA THR A 71 27.93 -4.02 -11.82
C THR A 71 28.32 -4.42 -13.24
N LEU A 72 27.36 -4.53 -14.16
CA LEU A 72 27.65 -4.80 -15.57
C LEU A 72 28.41 -3.64 -16.23
N GLU A 73 28.06 -2.40 -15.92
CA GLU A 73 28.78 -1.22 -16.42
C GLU A 73 30.23 -1.22 -15.93
N ALA A 74 30.48 -1.52 -14.65
CA ALA A 74 31.84 -1.65 -14.12
C ALA A 74 32.64 -2.76 -14.82
N ILE A 75 32.03 -3.93 -15.02
CA ILE A 75 32.65 -5.07 -15.71
C ILE A 75 32.95 -4.75 -17.18
N VAL A 76 32.13 -3.95 -17.86
CA VAL A 76 32.35 -3.63 -19.29
C VAL A 76 33.33 -2.48 -19.45
N THR A 77 33.30 -1.48 -18.58
CA THR A 77 34.12 -0.27 -18.71
C THR A 77 35.56 -0.46 -18.27
N GLN A 78 35.83 -1.22 -17.20
CA GLN A 78 37.18 -1.49 -16.71
C GLN A 78 38.09 -2.22 -17.72
N PRO A 79 37.71 -3.38 -18.30
CA PRO A 79 38.56 -4.09 -19.25
C PRO A 79 38.73 -3.32 -20.55
N ALA A 80 37.72 -2.54 -20.98
CA ALA A 80 37.84 -1.70 -22.16
C ALA A 80 38.85 -0.56 -21.94
N TYR A 81 38.87 0.04 -20.75
CA TYR A 81 39.83 1.06 -20.36
C TYR A 81 41.27 0.49 -20.28
N GLU A 82 41.45 -0.63 -19.58
CA GLU A 82 42.75 -1.30 -19.46
C GLU A 82 43.30 -1.76 -20.81
N LEU A 83 42.45 -2.27 -21.71
CA LEU A 83 42.85 -2.69 -23.04
C LEU A 83 43.32 -1.49 -23.88
N ASN A 84 42.59 -0.38 -23.86
CA ASN A 84 42.98 0.84 -24.57
C ASN A 84 44.31 1.40 -24.07
N GLN A 85 44.55 1.36 -22.75
CA GLN A 85 45.82 1.79 -22.17
C GLN A 85 46.98 0.91 -22.68
N LYS A 86 46.79 -0.41 -22.72
CA LYS A 86 47.80 -1.34 -23.26
C LYS A 86 48.04 -1.13 -24.75
N ILE A 87 46.99 -0.88 -25.55
CA ILE A 87 47.11 -0.58 -26.98
C ILE A 87 47.91 0.71 -27.20
N ASN A 88 47.62 1.78 -26.45
CA ASN A 88 48.34 3.05 -26.56
C ASN A 88 49.81 2.93 -26.10
N ALA A 89 50.13 2.03 -25.17
CA ALA A 89 51.51 1.78 -24.75
C ALA A 89 52.33 0.98 -25.79
N LEU A 90 51.66 0.31 -26.73
CA LEU A 90 52.28 -0.46 -27.81
C LEU A 90 52.41 0.34 -29.13
N ARG A 91 51.94 1.59 -29.14
CA ARG A 91 51.92 2.46 -30.31
C ARG A 91 52.97 3.55 -30.18
#